data_AF-Q8CJE6-F1
#
_entry.id   AF-Q8CJE6-F1
#
_cell.length_a   1.000
_cell.length_b   1.000
_cell.length_c   1.000
_cell.angle_alpha   90.00
_cell.angle_beta   90.00
_cell.angle_gamma   90.00
#
_symmetry.space_group_name_H-M   'P 1'
#
loop_
_entity.id
_entity.type
_entity.pdbx_description
1 polymer ?
#
loop_
_entity_poly.entity_id
_entity_poly.type
_entity_poly.pdbx_seq_one_letter_code
_entity_poly.pdbx_strand_id
1 'polypeptide(L)'
;MCHQKLTISWFAVVLLASPLMAIWELEKDVYVVEVDWSPDAAGERVVLTCDTSEEDDIIWTSDKNSEAVGSGKTLTIQVKEFSNAGQYTCHKGGKTLSHSRLLLHKKENGIWSTDILKDQKDPKNKTFLKCEAANYSGRFTCWWLTAISTDLKFNVKSSSSSSDSRAVTCGAASLSAEKVTVDRKDYQKYSVACQEDITCPTAEETLPIGLVMEAQHKYKYENYSTGFFIRDIIKPDPPKNLQLKPLRGSQMELSWEYPDSWSTPHSYFSLKFHVQVHRKRERKDESQFVDKTSATIRCSKGAEVRVRAQDHYYNSSWSRWVSVPCS
;
A
#
# COMPACT_ATOMS: atom_id res chain seq x y z
N MET A 1 -29.54 -39.02 50.36
CA MET A 1 -30.11 -39.86 49.28
C MET A 1 -29.82 -39.19 47.95
N CYS A 2 -29.49 -39.97 46.92
CA CYS A 2 -28.92 -39.59 45.61
C CYS A 2 -27.39 -39.34 45.59
N HIS A 3 -26.64 -40.43 45.42
CA HIS A 3 -25.23 -40.45 45.01
C HIS A 3 -25.15 -40.47 43.48
N GLN A 4 -24.36 -39.58 42.87
CA GLN A 4 -23.95 -39.72 41.47
C GLN A 4 -22.43 -39.53 41.39
N LYS A 5 -21.73 -40.64 41.11
CA LYS A 5 -20.27 -40.69 40.93
C LYS A 5 -19.90 -39.99 39.63
N LEU A 6 -19.05 -38.97 39.72
CA LEU A 6 -18.34 -38.38 38.59
C LEU A 6 -16.97 -39.06 38.47
N THR A 7 -16.82 -39.92 37.46
CA THR A 7 -15.51 -40.37 36.98
C THR A 7 -14.99 -39.33 35.99
N ILE A 8 -13.97 -38.58 36.40
CA ILE A 8 -13.27 -37.62 35.55
C ILE A 8 -12.29 -38.40 34.67
N SER A 9 -12.61 -38.48 33.37
CA SER A 9 -11.73 -39.03 32.34
C SER A 9 -10.74 -37.94 31.92
N TRP A 10 -9.46 -38.21 32.11
CA TRP A 10 -8.36 -37.30 31.81
C TRP A 10 -7.97 -37.47 30.33
N PHE A 11 -8.52 -36.62 29.45
CA PHE A 11 -8.01 -36.51 28.08
C PHE A 11 -6.79 -35.59 28.08
N ALA A 12 -5.60 -36.18 27.95
CA ALA A 12 -4.39 -35.47 27.61
C ALA A 12 -4.48 -35.03 26.13
N VAL A 13 -4.67 -33.73 25.91
CA VAL A 13 -4.53 -33.12 24.57
C VAL A 13 -3.03 -33.05 24.27
N VAL A 14 -2.56 -33.95 23.40
CA VAL A 14 -1.23 -33.85 22.80
C VAL A 14 -1.32 -32.83 21.66
N LEU A 15 -0.88 -31.61 21.91
CA LEU A 15 -0.62 -30.62 20.86
C LEU A 15 0.64 -31.05 20.11
N LEU A 16 0.48 -31.80 19.02
CA LEU A 16 1.52 -31.90 17.98
C LEU A 16 1.61 -30.53 17.31
N ALA A 17 2.53 -29.70 17.79
CA ALA A 17 2.95 -28.50 17.07
C ALA A 17 3.63 -28.97 15.77
N SER A 18 2.87 -29.02 14.67
CA SER A 18 3.44 -29.08 13.33
C SER A 18 4.36 -27.87 13.20
N PRO A 19 5.68 -28.03 12.92
CA PRO A 19 6.51 -26.87 12.62
C PRO A 19 5.85 -26.17 11.43
N LEU A 20 5.46 -24.90 11.64
CA LEU A 20 4.96 -24.04 10.57
C LEU A 20 5.96 -24.16 9.43
N MET A 21 5.52 -24.70 8.29
CA MET A 21 6.37 -24.89 7.12
C MET A 21 6.98 -23.53 6.78
N ALA A 22 8.31 -23.44 6.72
CA ALA A 22 9.02 -22.22 6.33
C ALA A 22 8.84 -21.87 4.84
N ILE A 23 8.05 -22.66 4.10
CA ILE A 23 7.69 -22.45 2.71
C ILE A 23 6.18 -22.42 2.56
N TRP A 24 5.68 -21.48 1.77
CA TRP A 24 4.26 -21.36 1.40
C TRP A 24 4.11 -20.94 -0.06
N GLU A 25 2.98 -21.28 -0.66
CA GLU A 25 2.68 -20.97 -2.07
C GLU A 25 2.01 -19.59 -2.19
N LEU A 26 2.60 -18.72 -3.01
CA LEU A 26 2.11 -17.35 -3.24
C LEU A 26 1.10 -17.28 -4.38
N GLU A 27 1.46 -17.89 -5.50
CA GLU A 27 0.63 -18.12 -6.68
C GLU A 27 1.09 -19.46 -7.28
N LYS A 28 0.32 -20.00 -8.22
CA LYS A 28 0.62 -21.32 -8.81
C LYS A 28 2.09 -21.42 -9.24
N ASP A 29 2.77 -22.47 -8.78
CA ASP A 29 4.18 -22.78 -9.08
C ASP A 29 5.21 -21.75 -8.53
N VAL A 30 4.79 -20.79 -7.70
CA VAL A 30 5.64 -19.77 -7.07
C VAL A 30 5.54 -19.86 -5.55
N TYR A 31 6.67 -20.16 -4.91
CA TYR A 31 6.74 -20.36 -3.46
C TYR A 31 7.64 -19.32 -2.81
N VAL A 32 7.28 -18.92 -1.60
CA VAL A 32 8.07 -18.03 -0.75
C VAL A 32 8.64 -18.86 0.39
N VAL A 33 9.97 -18.77 0.56
CA VAL A 33 10.71 -19.37 1.66
C VAL A 33 11.07 -18.27 2.65
N GLU A 34 10.61 -18.40 3.89
CA GLU A 34 10.94 -17.51 4.99
C GLU A 34 12.30 -17.91 5.58
N VAL A 35 13.30 -17.04 5.48
CA VAL A 35 14.69 -17.38 5.83
C VAL A 35 15.21 -16.44 6.91
N ASP A 36 15.70 -17.00 8.02
CA ASP A 36 16.52 -16.26 8.99
C ASP A 36 17.89 -15.94 8.36
N TRP A 37 18.18 -14.66 8.25
CA TRP A 37 19.34 -14.09 7.59
C TRP A 37 20.47 -13.74 8.56
N SER A 38 20.35 -14.17 9.82
CA SER A 38 21.43 -14.06 10.80
C SER A 38 22.65 -14.86 10.30
N PRO A 39 23.90 -14.37 10.50
CA PRO A 39 25.10 -15.02 9.96
C PRO A 39 25.20 -16.52 10.30
N ASP A 40 24.82 -16.89 11.52
CA ASP A 40 24.91 -18.24 12.09
C ASP A 40 23.69 -19.14 11.75
N ALA A 41 22.67 -18.61 11.08
CA ALA A 41 21.49 -19.39 10.71
C ALA A 41 21.84 -20.50 9.70
N ALA A 42 21.27 -21.69 9.88
CA ALA A 42 21.52 -22.84 9.01
C ALA A 42 20.82 -22.73 7.64
N GLY A 43 19.85 -21.83 7.50
CA GLY A 43 18.90 -21.78 6.39
C GLY A 43 17.78 -22.82 6.54
N GLU A 44 16.87 -22.85 5.58
CA GLU A 44 15.69 -23.70 5.60
C GLU A 44 15.83 -24.91 4.68
N ARG A 45 15.40 -26.07 5.16
CA ARG A 45 15.32 -27.28 4.32
C ARG A 45 13.99 -27.30 3.58
N VAL A 46 14.03 -27.20 2.26
CA VAL A 46 12.85 -27.20 1.39
C VAL A 46 12.83 -28.48 0.54
N VAL A 47 11.66 -29.09 0.41
CA VAL A 47 11.42 -30.23 -0.48
C VAL A 47 10.50 -29.79 -1.61
N LEU A 48 11.03 -29.77 -2.83
CA LEU A 48 10.26 -29.55 -4.05
C LEU A 48 9.80 -30.88 -4.61
N THR A 49 8.56 -30.97 -5.08
CA THR A 49 8.01 -32.17 -5.71
C THR A 49 7.66 -31.84 -7.16
N CYS A 50 8.13 -32.65 -8.10
CA CYS A 50 7.83 -32.49 -9.52
C CYS A 50 6.36 -32.85 -9.74
N ASP A 51 5.55 -31.91 -10.25
CA ASP A 51 4.14 -32.15 -10.57
C ASP A 51 4.02 -33.02 -11.82
N THR A 52 4.10 -34.33 -11.63
CA THR A 52 4.04 -35.32 -12.69
C THR A 52 3.62 -36.70 -12.14
N SER A 53 2.98 -37.50 -13.00
CA SER A 53 2.70 -38.91 -12.71
C SER A 53 3.95 -39.79 -12.81
N GLU A 54 5.00 -39.33 -13.48
CA GLU A 54 6.26 -40.05 -13.60
C GLU A 54 6.95 -40.22 -12.23
N GLU A 55 7.73 -41.30 -12.05
CA GLU A 55 8.50 -41.55 -10.82
C GLU A 55 10.00 -41.69 -11.11
N ASP A 56 10.36 -42.32 -12.24
CA ASP A 56 11.74 -42.60 -12.61
C ASP A 56 12.34 -41.60 -13.61
N ASP A 57 13.67 -41.53 -13.64
CA ASP A 57 14.49 -40.72 -14.57
C ASP A 57 14.19 -39.21 -14.58
N ILE A 58 13.72 -38.69 -13.44
CA ILE A 58 13.52 -37.26 -13.25
C ILE A 58 14.84 -36.61 -12.83
N ILE A 59 15.24 -35.56 -13.55
CA ILE A 59 16.42 -34.75 -13.25
C ILE A 59 15.95 -33.31 -12.98
N TRP A 60 16.54 -32.67 -11.99
CA TRP A 60 16.29 -31.27 -11.65
C TRP A 60 17.41 -30.35 -12.11
N THR A 61 17.05 -29.20 -12.64
CA THR A 61 17.97 -28.09 -12.95
C THR A 61 17.52 -26.81 -12.25
N SER A 62 18.43 -25.84 -12.14
CA SER A 62 18.17 -24.52 -11.57
C SER A 62 18.66 -23.44 -12.53
N ASP A 63 17.94 -22.32 -12.65
CA ASP A 63 18.42 -21.15 -13.40
C ASP A 63 19.69 -20.51 -12.80
N LYS A 64 20.12 -20.92 -11.60
CA LYS A 64 21.37 -20.49 -10.94
C LYS A 64 22.55 -21.42 -11.17
N ASN A 65 22.32 -22.64 -11.64
CA ASN A 65 23.37 -23.64 -11.82
C ASN A 65 23.22 -24.33 -13.18
N SER A 66 24.30 -24.36 -13.97
CA SER A 66 24.31 -25.02 -15.27
C SER A 66 24.18 -26.54 -15.19
N GLU A 67 24.50 -27.14 -14.05
CA GLU A 67 24.48 -28.59 -13.84
C GLU A 67 23.18 -29.06 -13.19
N ALA A 68 22.92 -30.36 -13.30
CA ALA A 68 21.82 -31.01 -12.59
C ALA A 68 22.01 -30.86 -11.07
N VAL A 69 20.99 -30.37 -10.37
CA VAL A 69 21.04 -30.12 -8.92
C VAL A 69 20.51 -31.30 -8.09
N GLY A 70 19.91 -32.30 -8.75
CA GLY A 70 19.44 -33.53 -8.11
C GLY A 70 18.61 -34.39 -9.05
N SER A 71 18.19 -35.55 -8.55
CA SER A 71 17.42 -36.54 -9.29
C SER A 71 16.29 -37.12 -8.45
N GLY A 72 15.27 -37.68 -9.11
CA GLY A 72 14.08 -38.26 -8.50
C GLY A 72 12.89 -37.28 -8.46
N LYS A 73 11.73 -37.81 -8.07
CA LYS A 73 10.46 -37.04 -8.03
C LYS A 73 10.50 -35.85 -7.07
N THR A 74 11.27 -35.96 -5.99
CA THR A 74 11.43 -34.92 -4.99
C THR A 74 12.88 -34.42 -4.93
N LEU A 75 13.06 -33.11 -4.88
CA LEU A 75 14.36 -32.46 -4.69
C LEU A 75 14.40 -31.83 -3.29
N THR A 76 15.37 -32.23 -2.47
CA THR A 76 15.63 -31.58 -1.16
C THR A 76 16.79 -30.60 -1.30
N ILE A 77 16.55 -29.33 -0.97
CA ILE A 77 17.56 -28.27 -1.02
C ILE A 77 17.65 -27.53 0.32
N GLN A 78 18.84 -27.01 0.60
CA GLN A 78 19.07 -26.09 1.72
C GLN A 78 19.05 -24.66 1.17
N VAL A 79 18.13 -23.83 1.68
CA VAL A 79 17.90 -22.46 1.21
C VAL A 79 18.37 -21.49 2.27
N LYS A 80 19.50 -20.81 2.01
CA LYS A 80 20.05 -19.77 2.89
C LYS A 80 20.27 -18.45 2.17
N GLU A 81 20.62 -18.50 0.88
CA GLU A 81 20.99 -17.32 0.10
C GLU A 81 20.20 -17.24 -1.21
N PHE A 82 20.24 -16.08 -1.87
CA PHE A 82 19.59 -15.86 -3.17
C PHE A 82 20.14 -16.75 -4.31
N SER A 83 21.31 -17.36 -4.12
CA SER A 83 21.87 -18.39 -5.02
C SER A 83 21.12 -19.73 -4.94
N ASN A 84 20.36 -19.97 -3.86
CA ASN A 84 19.48 -21.13 -3.68
C ASN A 84 18.01 -20.81 -4.03
N ALA A 85 17.70 -19.55 -4.35
CA ALA A 85 16.44 -19.16 -4.95
C ALA A 85 16.53 -19.30 -6.46
N GLY A 86 15.43 -19.16 -7.19
CA GLY A 86 15.48 -19.37 -8.63
C GLY A 86 14.26 -20.06 -9.20
N GLN A 87 14.33 -20.36 -10.49
CA GLN A 87 13.45 -21.31 -11.13
C GLN A 87 14.10 -22.69 -11.11
N TYR A 88 13.48 -23.63 -10.40
CA TYR A 88 13.80 -25.04 -10.44
C TYR A 88 12.91 -25.72 -11.48
N THR A 89 13.51 -26.55 -12.33
CA THR A 89 12.79 -27.23 -13.40
C THR A 89 13.09 -28.73 -13.32
N CYS A 90 12.05 -29.56 -13.36
CA CYS A 90 12.21 -31.00 -13.44
C CYS A 90 11.97 -31.49 -14.87
N HIS A 91 12.78 -32.44 -15.31
CA HIS A 91 12.79 -32.95 -16.68
C HIS A 91 12.92 -34.47 -16.70
N LYS A 92 12.38 -35.11 -17.73
CA LYS A 92 12.60 -36.54 -18.03
C LYS A 92 12.86 -36.73 -19.52
N GLY A 93 13.92 -37.45 -19.88
CA GLY A 93 14.29 -37.68 -21.27
C GLY A 93 14.47 -36.40 -22.10
N GLY A 94 14.99 -35.33 -21.50
CA GLY A 94 15.16 -34.01 -22.12
C GLY A 94 13.88 -33.17 -22.24
N LYS A 95 12.72 -33.67 -21.81
CA LYS A 95 11.46 -32.92 -21.77
C LYS A 95 11.23 -32.33 -20.39
N THR A 96 10.90 -31.05 -20.32
CA THR A 96 10.44 -30.40 -19.09
C THR A 96 9.07 -30.94 -18.67
N LEU A 97 8.95 -31.33 -17.41
CA LEU A 97 7.73 -31.86 -16.80
C LEU A 97 6.98 -30.78 -16.03
N SER A 98 7.67 -30.09 -15.12
CA SER A 98 7.12 -29.01 -14.29
C SER A 98 8.23 -28.05 -13.85
N HIS A 99 7.85 -26.93 -13.24
CA HIS A 99 8.75 -25.92 -12.71
C HIS A 99 8.24 -25.41 -11.36
N SER A 100 9.15 -24.89 -10.55
CA SER A 100 8.84 -24.25 -9.27
C SER A 100 9.76 -23.07 -9.07
N ARG A 101 9.20 -21.88 -8.85
CA ARG A 101 9.96 -20.67 -8.62
C ARG A 101 10.03 -20.38 -7.12
N LEU A 102 11.24 -20.28 -6.59
CA LEU A 102 11.49 -19.91 -5.20
C LEU A 102 11.84 -18.44 -5.06
N LEU A 103 11.12 -17.77 -4.17
CA LEU A 103 11.38 -16.43 -3.67
C LEU A 103 11.80 -16.51 -2.19
N LEU A 104 12.60 -15.57 -1.71
CA LEU A 104 13.02 -15.50 -0.31
C LEU A 104 12.41 -14.30 0.39
N HIS A 105 11.78 -14.55 1.54
CA HIS A 105 11.37 -13.53 2.48
C HIS A 105 12.39 -13.47 3.62
N LYS A 106 13.23 -12.43 3.58
CA LYS A 106 14.36 -12.29 4.48
C LYS A 106 13.89 -11.80 5.86
N LYS A 107 14.31 -12.49 6.92
CA LYS A 107 14.14 -12.05 8.31
C LYS A 107 15.51 -11.87 8.98
N GLU A 108 15.79 -10.72 9.55
CA GLU A 108 17.06 -10.44 10.22
C GLU A 108 16.78 -9.92 11.62
N ASN A 109 17.36 -10.54 12.66
CA ASN A 109 17.10 -10.19 14.07
C ASN A 109 15.61 -10.16 14.43
N GLY A 110 14.83 -11.11 13.87
CA GLY A 110 13.39 -11.19 14.08
C GLY A 110 12.55 -10.21 13.26
N ILE A 111 13.15 -9.35 12.44
CA ILE A 111 12.47 -8.30 11.67
C ILE A 111 12.52 -8.65 10.17
N TRP A 112 11.37 -8.61 9.51
CA TRP A 112 11.28 -8.79 8.05
C TRP A 112 11.96 -7.64 7.30
N SER A 113 12.67 -7.97 6.21
CA SER A 113 13.36 -6.96 5.41
C SER A 113 12.36 -5.99 4.75
N THR A 114 12.81 -4.74 4.57
CA THR A 114 12.02 -3.66 3.95
C THR A 114 12.89 -2.91 2.94
N ASP A 115 13.64 -3.66 2.16
CA ASP A 115 14.71 -3.17 1.28
C ASP A 115 14.16 -2.69 -0.07
N ILE A 116 13.00 -3.18 -0.50
CA ILE A 116 12.41 -2.87 -1.80
C ILE A 116 11.80 -1.46 -1.79
N LEU A 117 11.12 -1.09 -0.71
CA LEU A 117 10.46 0.20 -0.57
C LEU A 117 11.24 1.18 0.30
N LYS A 118 11.14 2.46 -0.06
CA LYS A 118 11.64 3.56 0.75
C LYS A 118 10.61 3.89 1.84
N ASP A 119 11.04 3.81 3.09
CA ASP A 119 10.31 4.41 4.21
C ASP A 119 10.15 5.93 3.98
N GLN A 120 8.90 6.39 3.97
CA GLN A 120 8.52 7.76 3.70
C GLN A 120 8.47 8.62 4.98
N LYS A 121 9.06 8.13 6.10
CA LYS A 121 9.35 8.86 7.34
C LYS A 121 8.13 9.62 7.89
N ASP A 122 7.06 8.91 8.18
CA ASP A 122 6.00 9.47 9.02
C ASP A 122 6.50 9.57 10.47
N PRO A 123 6.27 10.67 11.19
CA PRO A 123 6.76 10.86 12.56
C PRO A 123 6.40 9.75 13.55
N LYS A 124 5.33 8.96 13.30
CA LYS A 124 4.86 7.96 14.27
C LYS A 124 5.45 6.57 14.07
N ASN A 125 5.65 6.13 12.83
CA ASN A 125 6.08 4.77 12.48
C ASN A 125 6.68 4.73 11.06
N LYS A 126 7.37 3.64 10.71
CA LYS A 126 7.77 3.39 9.31
C LYS A 126 6.52 3.33 8.44
N THR A 127 6.46 4.18 7.41
CA THR A 127 5.30 4.27 6.52
C THR A 127 5.76 4.12 5.08
N PHE A 128 5.46 2.97 4.49
CA PHE A 128 5.86 2.64 3.12
C PHE A 128 4.76 2.94 2.10
N LEU A 129 3.50 2.69 2.48
CA LEU A 129 2.31 2.97 1.68
C LEU A 129 1.64 4.24 2.21
N LYS A 130 1.43 5.23 1.34
CA LYS A 130 0.59 6.39 1.64
C LYS A 130 -0.66 6.30 0.77
N CYS A 131 -1.81 6.62 1.34
CA CYS A 131 -3.08 6.58 0.63
C CYS A 131 -3.81 7.92 0.79
N GLU A 132 -4.52 8.34 -0.25
CA GLU A 132 -5.37 9.54 -0.28
C GLU A 132 -6.69 9.21 -0.97
N ALA A 133 -7.78 9.79 -0.45
CA ALA A 133 -9.10 9.74 -1.04
C ALA A 133 -9.58 11.17 -1.32
N ALA A 134 -10.06 11.43 -2.54
CA ALA A 134 -10.59 12.75 -2.89
C ALA A 134 -11.98 13.02 -2.29
N ASN A 135 -12.70 11.95 -1.89
CA ASN A 135 -14.08 11.99 -1.43
C ASN A 135 -14.43 10.71 -0.62
N TYR A 136 -15.69 10.57 -0.20
CA TYR A 136 -16.20 9.44 0.58
C TYR A 136 -16.81 8.31 -0.27
N SER A 137 -16.51 8.23 -1.58
CA SER A 137 -17.11 7.24 -2.50
C SER A 137 -16.60 5.80 -2.33
N GLY A 138 -15.75 5.52 -1.34
CA GLY A 138 -15.02 4.25 -1.25
C GLY A 138 -13.78 4.18 -2.16
N ARG A 139 -13.57 5.17 -3.04
CA ARG A 139 -12.40 5.23 -3.93
C ARG A 139 -11.22 5.93 -3.29
N PHE A 140 -10.05 5.32 -3.39
CA PHE A 140 -8.80 5.90 -2.90
C PHE A 140 -7.62 5.45 -3.78
N THR A 141 -6.51 6.17 -3.67
CA THR A 141 -5.26 5.84 -4.36
C THR A 141 -4.16 5.69 -3.33
N CYS A 142 -3.42 4.58 -3.39
CA CYS A 142 -2.23 4.36 -2.59
C CYS A 142 -0.98 4.50 -3.46
N TRP A 143 0.12 4.98 -2.89
CA TRP A 143 1.41 5.08 -3.56
C TRP A 143 2.57 4.76 -2.63
N TRP A 144 3.68 4.35 -3.23
CA TRP A 144 4.93 4.01 -2.56
C TRP A 144 6.12 4.45 -3.41
N LEU A 145 7.29 4.49 -2.78
CA LEU A 145 8.54 4.93 -3.39
C LEU A 145 9.54 3.79 -3.40
N THR A 146 10.29 3.63 -4.50
CA THR A 146 11.39 2.68 -4.61
C THR A 146 12.56 3.28 -5.39
N ALA A 147 13.78 2.87 -5.03
CA ALA A 147 14.99 3.23 -5.77
C ALA A 147 15.32 2.20 -6.88
N ILE A 148 14.59 1.08 -6.92
CA ILE A 148 14.80 -0.02 -7.88
C ILE A 148 14.03 0.31 -9.16
N SER A 149 14.64 0.07 -10.32
CA SER A 149 14.06 0.43 -11.62
C SER A 149 13.73 -0.77 -12.52
N THR A 150 14.14 -1.99 -12.16
CA THR A 150 13.94 -3.20 -12.98
C THR A 150 13.49 -4.37 -12.12
N ASP A 151 12.92 -5.40 -12.77
CA ASP A 151 12.57 -6.68 -12.14
C ASP A 151 11.63 -6.58 -10.92
N LEU A 152 10.74 -5.58 -10.93
CA LEU A 152 9.75 -5.33 -9.90
C LEU A 152 8.37 -5.88 -10.30
N LYS A 153 7.75 -6.64 -9.41
CA LYS A 153 6.33 -7.01 -9.50
C LYS A 153 5.65 -6.60 -8.19
N PHE A 154 4.52 -5.90 -8.32
CA PHE A 154 3.70 -5.50 -7.18
C PHE A 154 2.30 -6.08 -7.31
N ASN A 155 1.74 -6.52 -6.19
CA ASN A 155 0.35 -6.96 -6.11
C ASN A 155 -0.26 -6.39 -4.82
N VAL A 156 -1.48 -5.85 -4.90
CA VAL A 156 -2.15 -5.20 -3.75
C VAL A 156 -3.49 -5.88 -3.55
N LYS A 157 -3.71 -6.37 -2.34
CA LYS A 157 -4.94 -7.08 -1.97
C LYS A 157 -5.46 -6.62 -0.61
N SER A 158 -6.73 -6.88 -0.36
CA SER A 158 -7.28 -6.77 1.00
C SER A 158 -6.51 -7.69 1.94
N SER A 159 -6.22 -7.20 3.14
CA SER A 159 -5.51 -7.94 4.19
C SER A 159 -6.29 -9.15 4.72
N SER A 160 -7.62 -9.05 4.70
CA SER A 160 -8.53 -10.12 5.08
C SER A 160 -9.63 -10.25 4.04
N SER A 161 -10.07 -11.48 3.84
CA SER A 161 -11.28 -11.85 3.08
C SER A 161 -12.40 -12.32 4.00
N SER A 162 -12.26 -12.13 5.33
CA SER A 162 -13.30 -12.47 6.30
C SER A 162 -14.54 -11.61 6.08
N SER A 163 -15.72 -12.15 6.43
CA SER A 163 -17.00 -11.42 6.41
C SER A 163 -16.95 -10.10 7.18
N ASP A 164 -16.12 -10.04 8.22
CA ASP A 164 -16.01 -8.90 9.12
C ASP A 164 -14.97 -7.87 8.62
N SER A 165 -14.43 -8.04 7.41
CA SER A 165 -13.45 -7.12 6.84
C SER A 165 -14.05 -6.31 5.69
N ARG A 166 -13.52 -5.11 5.50
CA ARG A 166 -13.97 -4.22 4.41
C ARG A 166 -13.30 -4.66 3.11
N ALA A 167 -14.07 -5.34 2.27
CA ALA A 167 -13.62 -5.84 0.98
C ALA A 167 -13.27 -4.68 0.03
N VAL A 168 -12.10 -4.79 -0.61
CA VAL A 168 -11.56 -3.77 -1.52
C VAL A 168 -11.01 -4.46 -2.76
N THR A 169 -11.41 -3.94 -3.91
CA THR A 169 -10.83 -4.28 -5.20
C THR A 169 -9.79 -3.23 -5.60
N CYS A 170 -8.55 -3.66 -5.86
CA CYS A 170 -7.47 -2.81 -6.34
C CYS A 170 -7.12 -3.14 -7.80
N GLY A 171 -6.81 -2.09 -8.58
CA GLY A 171 -6.29 -2.26 -9.94
C GLY A 171 -4.82 -2.69 -9.98
N ALA A 172 -4.23 -2.69 -11.17
CA ALA A 172 -2.79 -2.92 -11.33
C ALA A 172 -1.98 -1.71 -10.84
N ALA A 173 -0.85 -1.98 -10.19
CA ALA A 173 0.11 -0.94 -9.85
C ALA A 173 0.73 -0.33 -11.12
N SER A 174 0.82 0.99 -11.16
CA SER A 174 1.34 1.75 -12.31
C SER A 174 2.46 2.70 -11.88
N LEU A 175 3.47 2.86 -12.73
CA LEU A 175 4.54 3.82 -12.52
C LEU A 175 4.03 5.23 -12.82
N SER A 176 4.16 6.13 -11.85
CA SER A 176 3.86 7.55 -12.02
C SER A 176 4.96 8.24 -12.84
N ALA A 177 4.57 9.23 -13.63
CA ALA A 177 5.53 10.11 -14.32
C ALA A 177 6.33 10.99 -13.33
N GLU A 178 5.81 11.19 -12.12
CA GLU A 178 6.46 11.97 -11.07
C GLU A 178 7.58 11.16 -10.40
N LYS A 179 8.82 11.64 -10.48
CA LYS A 179 9.91 11.19 -9.60
C LYS A 179 9.92 12.03 -8.34
N VAL A 180 10.14 11.38 -7.20
CA VAL A 180 10.18 12.05 -5.90
C VAL A 180 11.61 12.04 -5.38
N THR A 181 12.21 13.23 -5.23
CA THR A 181 13.55 13.37 -4.65
C THR A 181 13.45 13.46 -3.13
N VAL A 182 14.01 12.48 -2.42
CA VAL A 182 14.09 12.45 -0.96
C VAL A 182 15.55 12.29 -0.56
N ASP A 183 16.05 13.11 0.37
CA ASP A 183 17.44 13.04 0.85
C ASP A 183 18.49 13.04 -0.29
N ARG A 184 18.27 13.87 -1.35
CA ARG A 184 19.10 13.96 -2.57
C ARG A 184 19.17 12.69 -3.42
N LYS A 185 18.25 11.75 -3.24
CA LYS A 185 18.09 10.56 -4.09
C LYS A 185 16.73 10.60 -4.76
N ASP A 186 16.71 10.26 -6.04
CA ASP A 186 15.47 10.15 -6.81
C ASP A 186 14.86 8.77 -6.62
N TYR A 187 13.57 8.75 -6.31
CA TYR A 187 12.77 7.56 -6.17
C TYR A 187 11.69 7.52 -7.25
N GLN A 188 11.45 6.33 -7.79
CA GLN A 188 10.29 6.05 -8.63
C GLN A 188 9.05 5.95 -7.74
N LYS A 189 7.96 6.58 -8.17
CA LYS A 189 6.67 6.53 -7.49
C LYS A 189 5.74 5.58 -8.23
N TYR A 190 5.29 4.53 -7.56
CA TYR A 190 4.23 3.66 -8.04
C TYR A 190 2.93 4.01 -7.35
N SER A 191 1.81 3.83 -8.04
CA SER A 191 0.48 4.06 -7.50
C SER A 191 -0.52 3.00 -7.94
N VAL A 192 -1.51 2.76 -7.09
CA VAL A 192 -2.64 1.87 -7.35
C VAL A 192 -3.93 2.58 -6.97
N ALA A 193 -4.94 2.48 -7.82
CA ALA A 193 -6.29 2.91 -7.51
C ALA A 193 -7.07 1.71 -6.96
N CYS A 194 -7.80 1.93 -5.87
CA CYS A 194 -8.62 0.92 -5.23
C CYS A 194 -10.04 1.47 -4.99
N GLN A 195 -10.99 0.54 -4.90
CA GLN A 195 -12.40 0.81 -4.68
C GLN A 195 -12.90 -0.16 -3.60
N GLU A 196 -13.48 0.37 -2.55
CA GLU A 196 -14.27 -0.44 -1.62
C GLU A 196 -15.50 -1.00 -2.34
N ASP A 197 -15.75 -2.29 -2.16
CA ASP A 197 -16.80 -3.02 -2.89
C ASP A 197 -18.21 -2.65 -2.39
N ILE A 198 -18.35 -2.44 -1.07
CA ILE A 198 -19.61 -2.05 -0.42
C ILE A 198 -19.39 -0.70 0.27
N THR A 199 -20.00 0.35 -0.27
CA THR A 199 -19.76 1.73 0.20
C THR A 199 -20.99 2.31 0.86
N CYS A 200 -20.81 2.99 1.99
CA CYS A 200 -21.83 3.82 2.63
C CYS A 200 -21.23 5.20 2.95
N PRO A 201 -21.21 6.15 2.00
CA PRO A 201 -20.49 7.42 2.16
C PRO A 201 -20.89 8.27 3.37
N THR A 202 -22.11 8.08 3.89
CA THR A 202 -22.67 8.83 5.03
C THR A 202 -22.56 8.08 6.36
N ALA A 203 -22.11 6.83 6.36
CA ALA A 203 -22.02 6.03 7.57
C ALA A 203 -20.69 6.31 8.29
N GLU A 204 -20.71 6.26 9.62
CA GLU A 204 -19.48 6.29 10.41
C GLU A 204 -18.74 4.96 10.23
N GLU A 205 -17.50 5.02 9.75
CA GLU A 205 -16.67 3.83 9.56
C GLU A 205 -16.27 3.22 10.92
N THR A 206 -16.73 2.01 11.19
CA THR A 206 -16.44 1.27 12.43
C THR A 206 -15.19 0.40 12.34
N LEU A 207 -14.84 -0.04 11.13
CA LEU A 207 -13.68 -0.88 10.85
C LEU A 207 -12.76 -0.23 9.81
N PRO A 208 -11.44 -0.32 9.97
CA PRO A 208 -10.50 0.21 8.99
C PRO A 208 -10.47 -0.68 7.74
N ILE A 209 -10.13 -0.08 6.61
CA ILE A 209 -9.67 -0.81 5.43
C ILE A 209 -8.25 -1.29 5.72
N GLY A 210 -8.00 -2.59 5.59
CA GLY A 210 -6.66 -3.17 5.71
C GLY A 210 -6.16 -3.69 4.37
N LEU A 211 -4.98 -3.28 3.94
CA LEU A 211 -4.35 -3.68 2.68
C LEU A 211 -3.01 -4.36 2.93
N VAL A 212 -2.67 -5.31 2.06
CA VAL A 212 -1.34 -5.92 1.96
C VAL A 212 -0.82 -5.73 0.55
N MET A 213 0.33 -5.08 0.42
CA MET A 213 1.07 -4.98 -0.83
C MET A 213 2.22 -5.97 -0.81
N GLU A 214 2.23 -6.89 -1.77
CA GLU A 214 3.30 -7.83 -2.06
C GLU A 214 4.27 -7.18 -3.04
N ALA A 215 5.56 -7.20 -2.72
CA ALA A 215 6.63 -6.66 -3.53
C ALA A 215 7.65 -7.76 -3.85
N GLN A 216 7.89 -7.97 -5.13
CA GLN A 216 8.93 -8.89 -5.61
C GLN A 216 10.00 -8.09 -6.33
N HIS A 217 11.26 -8.32 -5.98
CA HIS A 217 12.42 -7.83 -6.71
C HIS A 217 13.35 -9.02 -7.03
N LYS A 218 13.40 -9.43 -8.30
CA LYS A 218 14.08 -10.67 -8.75
C LYS A 218 13.54 -11.92 -8.03
N TYR A 219 14.23 -12.36 -6.98
CA TYR A 219 13.84 -13.50 -6.13
C TYR A 219 13.66 -13.09 -4.66
N LYS A 220 13.70 -11.80 -4.34
CA LYS A 220 13.33 -11.27 -3.03
C LYS A 220 11.83 -11.03 -3.00
N TYR A 221 11.18 -11.50 -1.95
CA TYR A 221 9.81 -11.19 -1.60
C TYR A 221 9.79 -10.36 -0.32
N GLU A 222 8.97 -9.30 -0.31
CA GLU A 222 8.62 -8.55 0.88
C GLU A 222 7.13 -8.24 0.82
N ASN A 223 6.49 -8.04 1.98
CA ASN A 223 5.13 -7.52 2.05
C ASN A 223 5.04 -6.31 2.98
N TYR A 224 4.04 -5.49 2.71
CA TYR A 224 3.83 -4.22 3.39
C TYR A 224 2.34 -4.08 3.69
N SER A 225 2.01 -3.99 4.97
CA SER A 225 0.63 -3.83 5.43
C SER A 225 0.33 -2.39 5.77
N THR A 226 -0.90 -1.95 5.51
CA THR A 226 -1.42 -0.66 5.98
C THR A 226 -2.89 -0.79 6.36
N GLY A 227 -3.32 0.01 7.33
CA GLY A 227 -4.71 0.05 7.80
C GLY A 227 -5.14 1.49 8.06
N PHE A 228 -6.29 1.89 7.55
CA PHE A 228 -6.80 3.26 7.66
C PHE A 228 -8.31 3.35 7.53
N PHE A 229 -8.90 4.45 8.01
CA PHE A 229 -10.26 4.85 7.66
C PHE A 229 -10.22 5.83 6.48
N ILE A 230 -11.24 5.81 5.62
CA ILE A 230 -11.34 6.75 4.48
C ILE A 230 -11.32 8.19 5.00
N ARG A 231 -12.08 8.50 6.06
CA ARG A 231 -12.09 9.83 6.71
C ARG A 231 -10.70 10.37 7.09
N ASP A 232 -9.76 9.48 7.43
CA ASP A 232 -8.40 9.86 7.84
C ASP A 232 -7.49 10.17 6.64
N ILE A 233 -7.78 9.58 5.48
CA ILE A 233 -7.03 9.78 4.24
C ILE A 233 -7.71 10.76 3.28
N ILE A 234 -8.81 11.40 3.69
CA ILE A 234 -9.47 12.42 2.89
C ILE A 234 -8.52 13.57 2.62
N LYS A 235 -8.46 13.95 1.34
CA LYS A 235 -7.80 15.15 0.85
C LYS A 235 -8.57 15.65 -0.37
N PRO A 236 -9.44 16.66 -0.19
CA PRO A 236 -10.22 17.18 -1.30
C PRO A 236 -9.32 17.68 -2.43
N ASP A 237 -9.86 17.73 -3.65
CA ASP A 237 -9.23 18.48 -4.73
C ASP A 237 -9.30 20.00 -4.45
N PRO A 238 -8.45 20.82 -5.10
CA PRO A 238 -8.50 22.28 -4.95
C PRO A 238 -9.85 22.86 -5.40
N PRO A 239 -10.33 23.94 -4.77
CA PRO A 239 -11.49 24.69 -5.28
C PRO A 239 -11.32 25.07 -6.76
N LYS A 240 -12.42 25.07 -7.50
CA LYS A 240 -12.42 25.39 -8.94
C LYS A 240 -13.02 26.77 -9.21
N ASN A 241 -12.84 27.27 -10.43
CA ASN A 241 -13.44 28.51 -10.93
C ASN A 241 -13.23 29.73 -10.01
N LEU A 242 -11.98 29.96 -9.56
CA LEU A 242 -11.65 31.14 -8.77
C LEU A 242 -11.86 32.42 -9.59
N GLN A 243 -12.69 33.31 -9.07
CA GLN A 243 -13.01 34.59 -9.70
C GLN A 243 -12.82 35.73 -8.71
N LEU A 244 -12.28 36.84 -9.20
CA LEU A 244 -12.19 38.11 -8.49
C LEU A 244 -13.11 39.12 -9.16
N LYS A 245 -14.06 39.66 -8.40
CA LYS A 245 -14.94 40.75 -8.84
C LYS A 245 -14.64 42.00 -8.03
N PRO A 246 -14.37 43.15 -8.67
CA PRO A 246 -14.12 44.39 -7.93
C PRO A 246 -15.38 44.83 -7.17
N LEU A 247 -15.20 45.22 -5.92
CA LEU A 247 -16.22 45.90 -5.10
C LEU A 247 -15.84 47.38 -4.95
N ARG A 248 -16.47 48.10 -4.02
CA ARG A 248 -16.15 49.51 -3.76
C ARG A 248 -14.76 49.64 -3.14
N GLY A 249 -13.97 50.59 -3.65
CA GLY A 249 -12.62 50.89 -3.15
C GLY A 249 -11.61 49.79 -3.48
N SER A 250 -10.80 49.39 -2.50
CA SER A 250 -9.78 48.32 -2.66
C SER A 250 -10.31 46.93 -2.27
N GLN A 251 -11.63 46.78 -2.14
CA GLN A 251 -12.26 45.50 -1.81
C GLN A 251 -12.56 44.71 -3.07
N MET A 252 -12.40 43.40 -3.00
CA MET A 252 -12.78 42.46 -4.06
C MET A 252 -13.61 41.34 -3.45
N GLU A 253 -14.61 40.88 -4.19
CA GLU A 253 -15.31 39.64 -3.93
C GLU A 253 -14.54 38.50 -4.60
N LEU A 254 -14.01 37.60 -3.78
CA LEU A 254 -13.45 36.34 -4.23
C LEU A 254 -14.57 35.29 -4.18
N SER A 255 -14.79 34.58 -5.28
CA SER A 255 -15.71 33.44 -5.34
C SER A 255 -15.05 32.22 -5.96
N TRP A 256 -15.49 31.02 -5.55
CA TRP A 256 -15.03 29.74 -6.08
C TRP A 256 -16.18 28.73 -6.06
N GLU A 257 -15.92 27.51 -6.52
CA GLU A 257 -16.85 26.39 -6.47
C GLU A 257 -16.19 25.19 -5.78
N TYR A 258 -17.03 24.27 -5.29
CA TYR A 258 -16.59 22.96 -4.82
C TYR A 258 -15.94 22.19 -5.99
N PRO A 259 -14.90 21.38 -5.75
CA PRO A 259 -14.32 20.55 -6.80
C PRO A 259 -15.32 19.47 -7.24
N ASP A 260 -15.32 19.13 -8.52
CA ASP A 260 -16.26 18.15 -9.10
C ASP A 260 -16.12 16.74 -8.52
N SER A 261 -14.94 16.42 -7.97
CA SER A 261 -14.65 15.14 -7.36
C SER A 261 -15.21 15.01 -5.94
N TRP A 262 -15.63 16.09 -5.28
CA TRP A 262 -16.09 16.03 -3.89
C TRP A 262 -17.46 15.34 -3.76
N SER A 263 -17.69 14.70 -2.61
CA SER A 263 -18.95 14.00 -2.35
C SER A 263 -20.16 14.93 -2.41
N THR A 264 -21.24 14.46 -3.02
CA THR A 264 -22.54 15.14 -3.06
C THR A 264 -23.56 14.43 -2.17
N PRO A 265 -24.52 15.14 -1.56
CA PRO A 265 -24.76 16.58 -1.66
C PRO A 265 -23.85 17.41 -0.73
N HIS A 266 -23.47 18.62 -1.15
CA HIS A 266 -22.60 19.53 -0.37
C HIS A 266 -23.24 20.03 0.94
N SER A 267 -24.57 19.94 1.05
CA SER A 267 -25.30 20.21 2.29
C SER A 267 -24.98 19.19 3.39
N TYR A 268 -24.55 17.99 3.02
CA TYR A 268 -24.10 16.96 3.95
C TYR A 268 -22.57 16.93 4.03
N PHE A 269 -21.90 16.82 2.88
CA PHE A 269 -20.44 16.83 2.77
C PHE A 269 -19.94 18.28 2.62
N SER A 270 -20.02 19.06 3.70
CA SER A 270 -19.59 20.45 3.67
C SER A 270 -18.07 20.57 3.75
N LEU A 271 -17.50 21.48 2.95
CA LEU A 271 -16.10 21.88 3.02
C LEU A 271 -15.98 23.22 3.74
N LYS A 272 -14.87 23.40 4.47
CA LYS A 272 -14.38 24.71 4.91
C LYS A 272 -13.18 25.12 4.07
N PHE A 273 -12.99 26.41 3.92
CA PHE A 273 -11.99 27.01 3.05
C PHE A 273 -11.04 27.90 3.84
N HIS A 274 -9.77 27.87 3.46
CA HIS A 274 -8.76 28.79 3.95
C HIS A 274 -8.37 29.72 2.80
N VAL A 275 -8.64 31.01 2.98
CA VAL A 275 -8.31 32.07 2.03
C VAL A 275 -7.08 32.81 2.56
N GLN A 276 -6.07 32.98 1.71
CA GLN A 276 -4.83 33.66 2.06
C GLN A 276 -4.49 34.70 0.98
N VAL A 277 -4.21 35.94 1.39
CA VAL A 277 -3.66 36.99 0.51
C VAL A 277 -2.16 37.05 0.73
N HIS A 278 -1.40 36.62 -0.28
CA HIS A 278 0.05 36.62 -0.26
C HIS A 278 0.62 37.85 -0.95
N ARG A 279 1.47 38.61 -0.25
CA ARG A 279 2.14 39.80 -0.79
C ARG A 279 3.65 39.59 -0.71
N LYS A 280 4.35 39.59 -1.85
CA LYS A 280 5.82 39.33 -1.91
C LYS A 280 6.67 40.18 -0.97
N ARG A 281 6.17 41.36 -0.55
CA ARG A 281 6.90 42.33 0.29
C ARG A 281 6.49 42.32 1.76
N GLU A 282 5.46 41.55 2.15
CA GLU A 282 4.98 41.51 3.53
C GLU A 282 5.36 40.20 4.19
N ARG A 283 5.70 40.26 5.48
CA ARG A 283 6.07 39.07 6.27
C ARG A 283 4.86 38.27 6.74
N LYS A 284 3.68 38.88 6.76
CA LYS A 284 2.47 38.28 7.34
C LYS A 284 1.37 38.32 6.30
N ASP A 285 1.01 37.15 5.80
CA ASP A 285 -0.13 37.00 4.92
C ASP A 285 -1.43 37.24 5.71
N GLU A 286 -2.38 37.92 5.09
CA GLU A 286 -3.74 38.03 5.62
C GLU A 286 -4.47 36.73 5.32
N SER A 287 -4.97 36.05 6.36
CA SER A 287 -5.66 34.77 6.23
C SER A 287 -7.02 34.78 6.92
N GLN A 288 -8.00 34.11 6.32
CA GLN A 288 -9.31 33.87 6.92
C GLN A 288 -9.83 32.46 6.60
N PHE A 289 -10.60 31.90 7.53
CA PHE A 289 -11.33 30.64 7.34
C PHE A 289 -12.80 30.95 7.10
N VAL A 290 -13.39 30.34 6.07
CA VAL A 290 -14.78 30.57 5.68
C VAL A 290 -15.44 29.26 5.25
N ASP A 291 -16.74 29.12 5.49
CA ASP A 291 -17.51 27.94 5.08
C ASP A 291 -18.30 28.18 3.78
N LYS A 292 -18.39 29.44 3.37
CA LYS A 292 -19.03 29.85 2.11
C LYS A 292 -18.04 29.75 0.97
N THR A 293 -18.56 29.67 -0.25
CA THR A 293 -17.77 29.69 -1.48
C THR A 293 -17.46 31.10 -1.98
N SER A 294 -17.51 32.08 -1.07
CA SER A 294 -17.11 33.45 -1.35
C SER A 294 -16.56 34.13 -0.10
N ALA A 295 -15.69 35.12 -0.32
CA ALA A 295 -15.15 35.97 0.72
C ALA A 295 -14.84 37.37 0.19
N THR A 296 -15.05 38.39 1.02
CA THR A 296 -14.56 39.74 0.73
C THR A 296 -13.11 39.84 1.20
N ILE A 297 -12.24 40.31 0.31
CA ILE A 297 -10.81 40.49 0.58
C ILE A 297 -10.36 41.89 0.18
N ARG A 298 -9.21 42.33 0.71
CA ARG A 298 -8.49 43.50 0.21
C ARG A 298 -7.31 43.02 -0.62
N CYS A 299 -7.39 43.24 -1.93
CA CYS A 299 -6.31 42.86 -2.81
C CYS A 299 -5.73 44.06 -3.55
N SER A 300 -4.42 44.22 -3.42
CA SER A 300 -3.64 45.26 -4.08
C SER A 300 -2.89 44.66 -5.27
N LYS A 301 -2.66 45.48 -6.31
CA LYS A 301 -1.88 45.09 -7.48
C LYS A 301 -0.55 44.44 -7.08
N GLY A 302 -0.29 43.25 -7.63
CA GLY A 302 0.91 42.46 -7.35
C GLY A 302 0.82 41.50 -6.15
N ALA A 303 -0.32 41.45 -5.46
CA ALA A 303 -0.65 40.38 -4.53
C ALA A 303 -1.22 39.15 -5.26
N GLU A 304 -1.20 38.00 -4.61
CA GLU A 304 -1.82 36.75 -5.07
C GLU A 304 -2.78 36.23 -4.01
N VAL A 305 -3.97 35.80 -4.41
CA VAL A 305 -4.96 35.22 -3.52
C VAL A 305 -4.95 33.72 -3.70
N ARG A 306 -4.85 32.99 -2.59
CA ARG A 306 -4.84 31.53 -2.56
C ARG A 306 -6.01 31.00 -1.77
N VAL A 307 -6.61 29.92 -2.26
CA VAL A 307 -7.69 29.20 -1.58
C VAL A 307 -7.36 27.70 -1.53
N ARG A 308 -7.68 27.04 -0.42
CA ARG A 308 -7.66 25.59 -0.28
C ARG A 308 -8.85 25.12 0.56
N ALA A 309 -9.18 23.84 0.47
CA ALA A 309 -10.34 23.23 1.09
C ALA A 309 -9.95 22.11 2.07
N GLN A 310 -10.79 21.87 3.07
CA GLN A 310 -10.74 20.75 3.99
C GLN A 310 -12.16 20.32 4.32
N ASP A 311 -12.36 19.07 4.71
CA ASP A 311 -13.62 18.64 5.32
C ASP A 311 -13.99 19.57 6.50
N HIS A 312 -15.24 20.01 6.54
CA HIS A 312 -15.68 20.95 7.58
C HIS A 312 -15.72 20.27 8.95
N TYR A 313 -16.25 19.05 9.03
CA TYR A 313 -16.56 18.33 10.26
C TYR A 313 -15.44 17.39 10.73
N TYR A 314 -14.50 17.04 9.85
CA TYR A 314 -13.35 16.19 10.19
C TYR A 314 -12.02 16.88 9.88
N ASN A 315 -11.00 16.71 10.73
CA ASN A 315 -9.69 17.30 10.53
C ASN A 315 -8.81 16.44 9.60
N SER A 316 -9.25 16.28 8.36
CA SER A 316 -8.54 15.55 7.30
C SER A 316 -7.45 16.40 6.64
N SER A 317 -6.83 15.95 5.56
CA SER A 317 -5.79 16.74 4.88
C SER A 317 -6.40 17.93 4.13
N TRP A 318 -5.70 19.07 4.15
CA TRP A 318 -6.03 20.20 3.28
C TRP A 318 -5.71 19.88 1.82
N SER A 319 -6.54 20.38 0.90
CA SER A 319 -6.26 20.35 -0.53
C SER A 319 -5.03 21.19 -0.88
N ARG A 320 -4.51 21.00 -2.09
CA ARG A 320 -3.49 21.90 -2.64
C ARG A 320 -4.09 23.30 -2.81
N TRP A 321 -3.24 24.32 -2.70
CA TRP A 321 -3.63 25.69 -2.99
C TRP A 321 -3.95 25.87 -4.46
N VAL A 322 -5.03 26.58 -4.74
CA VAL A 322 -5.30 27.22 -6.04
C VAL A 322 -5.11 28.73 -5.86
N SER A 323 -4.60 29.41 -6.89
CA SER A 323 -4.18 30.82 -6.77
C SER A 323 -4.65 31.66 -7.95
N VAL A 324 -4.96 32.93 -7.68
CA VAL A 324 -5.34 33.92 -8.69
C VAL A 324 -4.60 35.25 -8.39
N PRO A 325 -3.95 35.88 -9.38
CA PRO A 325 -3.29 37.16 -9.17
C PRO A 325 -4.31 38.29 -9.02
N CYS A 326 -3.97 39.30 -8.22
CA CYS A 326 -4.77 40.52 -8.12
C CYS A 326 -4.33 41.55 -9.14
N SER A 327 -5.26 41.93 -10.01
CA SER A 327 -5.08 42.88 -11.10
C SER A 327 -5.06 44.34 -10.65
#